data_AF-A0A7S3LGY3-F1
#
_entry.id   AF-A0A7S3LGY3-F1
#
_cell.length_a   1.000
_cell.length_b   1.000
_cell.length_c   1.000
_cell.angle_alpha   90.00
_cell.angle_beta   90.00
_cell.angle_gamma   90.00
#
_symmetry.space_group_name_H-M   'P 1'
#
loop_
_entity.id
_entity.type
_entity.pdbx_description
1 polymer ?
#
loop_
_entity_poly.entity_id
_entity_poly.type
_entity_poly.pdbx_seq_one_letter_code
_entity_poly.pdbx_strand_id
1 'polypeptide(L)'
;MMGHYVLPDPALLYLDAPEATQSAVKSLWDFVLPSENGLTARVVSALAQADVEWNLDDYSGFHHERMKIAELAQTKTNNMIVLGGDLHDGFAWQVPSSGLVEGKPVFVNLGCASVTSPGFGPNFLPFFASIQDAIGGKGAVYDILEKSFLRANPNLKSVNLELKGPTIVTVTRTTHTAEYFGVTDEDRVSDYPDARGDALTATPVCKGRVVTMADEKGSLTAFDDCPTTVFATERPAVFDLPVSASSTDGLDTTLLGCGYRGCSFDASVNATAAPTSAGTNDP
;
A
#
# COMPACT_ATOMS: atom_id res chain seq x y z
N MET A 1 -8.87 2.74 -3.84
CA MET A 1 -8.18 3.92 -3.26
C MET A 1 -9.00 5.18 -3.38
N MET A 2 -8.66 6.23 -2.62
CA MET A 2 -9.32 7.54 -2.60
C MET A 2 -8.46 8.72 -3.03
N GLY A 3 -7.14 8.54 -3.14
CA GLY A 3 -6.29 9.57 -3.74
C GLY A 3 -6.61 9.77 -5.22
N HIS A 4 -6.33 10.96 -5.74
CA HIS A 4 -6.22 11.16 -7.19
C HIS A 4 -5.16 10.20 -7.72
N TYR A 5 -5.54 9.36 -8.68
CA TYR A 5 -4.70 8.25 -9.11
C TYR A 5 -4.60 8.13 -10.63
N VAL A 6 -3.56 8.77 -11.16
CA VAL A 6 -3.16 8.70 -12.56
C VAL A 6 -1.88 7.87 -12.69
N LEU A 7 -1.90 6.93 -13.62
CA LEU A 7 -0.70 6.16 -13.96
C LEU A 7 0.34 7.07 -14.61
N PRO A 8 1.65 6.89 -14.33
CA PRO A 8 2.67 7.74 -14.92
C PRO A 8 2.73 7.57 -16.43
N ASP A 9 2.90 8.68 -17.16
CA ASP A 9 3.10 8.64 -18.61
C ASP A 9 4.42 7.91 -18.96
N PRO A 10 4.36 6.75 -19.64
CA PRO A 10 5.55 6.03 -20.08
C PRO A 10 6.54 6.89 -20.86
N ALA A 11 6.05 7.83 -21.67
CA ALA A 11 6.89 8.73 -22.46
C ALA A 11 7.75 9.68 -21.61
N LEU A 12 7.40 9.85 -20.33
CA LEU A 12 8.08 10.75 -19.40
C LEU A 12 8.90 10.01 -18.33
N LEU A 13 8.93 8.68 -18.32
CA LEU A 13 9.68 7.92 -17.29
C LEU A 13 11.18 8.23 -17.29
N TYR A 14 11.74 8.62 -18.44
CA TYR A 14 13.15 9.00 -18.54
C TYR A 14 13.53 10.20 -17.67
N LEU A 15 12.58 11.08 -17.35
CA LEU A 15 12.84 12.27 -16.53
C LEU A 15 13.11 11.90 -15.06
N ASP A 16 12.67 10.73 -14.59
CA ASP A 16 12.94 10.25 -13.23
C ASP A 16 14.12 9.26 -13.15
N ALA A 17 14.69 8.92 -14.31
CA ALA A 17 15.89 8.09 -14.38
C ALA A 17 17.14 8.89 -14.03
N PRO A 18 18.17 8.25 -13.44
CA PRO A 18 19.48 8.85 -13.29
C PRO A 18 19.99 9.44 -14.61
N GLU A 19 20.62 10.62 -14.56
CA GLU A 19 21.05 11.39 -15.76
C GLU A 19 21.81 10.51 -16.77
N ALA A 20 22.73 9.68 -16.29
CA ALA A 20 23.54 8.77 -17.11
C ALA A 20 22.72 7.72 -17.91
N THR A 21 21.47 7.47 -17.50
CA THR A 21 20.60 6.42 -18.05
C THR A 21 19.35 6.95 -18.73
N GLN A 22 19.10 8.27 -18.67
CA GLN A 22 17.89 8.87 -19.26
C GLN A 22 17.76 8.60 -20.75
N SER A 23 18.88 8.64 -21.49
CA SER A 23 18.88 8.36 -22.92
C SER A 23 18.42 6.93 -23.22
N ALA A 24 18.87 5.94 -22.44
CA ALA A 24 18.48 4.54 -22.59
C ALA A 24 16.99 4.34 -22.29
N VAL A 25 16.49 4.91 -21.19
CA VAL A 25 15.06 4.84 -20.83
C VAL A 25 14.20 5.55 -21.89
N LYS A 26 14.64 6.71 -22.38
CA LYS A 26 13.94 7.42 -23.44
C LYS A 26 13.91 6.60 -24.73
N SER A 27 15.04 6.04 -25.16
CA SER A 27 15.12 5.21 -26.36
C SER A 27 14.25 3.96 -26.27
N LEU A 28 14.12 3.35 -25.09
CA LEU A 28 13.19 2.26 -24.86
C LEU A 28 11.75 2.69 -25.16
N TRP A 29 11.28 3.80 -24.59
CA TRP A 29 9.89 4.23 -24.79
C TRP A 29 9.63 4.81 -26.19
N ASP A 30 10.62 5.46 -26.81
CA ASP A 30 10.57 5.86 -28.21
C ASP A 30 10.41 4.64 -29.14
N PHE A 31 10.93 3.47 -28.74
CA PHE A 31 10.77 2.21 -29.46
C PHE A 31 9.43 1.51 -29.14
N VAL A 32 9.04 1.44 -27.87
CA VAL A 32 7.81 0.74 -27.42
C VAL A 32 6.55 1.45 -27.89
N LEU A 33 6.46 2.78 -27.73
CA LEU A 33 5.26 3.55 -28.02
C LEU A 33 4.74 3.45 -29.46
N PRO A 34 5.56 3.47 -30.52
CA PRO A 34 5.08 3.27 -31.89
C PRO A 34 4.89 1.80 -32.28
N SER A 35 5.39 0.84 -31.49
CA SER A 35 5.30 -0.59 -31.83
C SER A 35 3.86 -1.11 -31.81
N GLU A 36 3.57 -2.20 -32.53
CA GLU A 36 2.24 -2.83 -32.50
C GLU A 36 1.83 -3.27 -31.09
N ASN A 37 2.80 -3.74 -30.29
CA ASN A 37 2.60 -4.16 -28.91
C ASN A 37 2.54 -3.00 -27.91
N GLY A 38 2.75 -1.76 -28.35
CA GLY A 38 2.74 -0.56 -27.52
C GLY A 38 1.35 -0.03 -27.16
N LEU A 39 0.26 -0.75 -27.47
CA LEU A 39 -1.11 -0.27 -27.26
C LEU A 39 -1.36 0.14 -25.81
N THR A 40 -1.03 -0.72 -24.85
CA THR A 40 -1.20 -0.42 -23.43
C THR A 40 -0.43 0.84 -23.02
N ALA A 41 0.84 0.96 -23.44
CA ALA A 41 1.65 2.14 -23.14
C ALA A 41 1.04 3.43 -23.72
N ARG A 42 0.54 3.38 -24.97
CA ARG A 42 -0.15 4.52 -25.59
C ARG A 42 -1.45 4.90 -24.88
N VAL A 43 -2.24 3.92 -24.44
CA VAL A 43 -3.47 4.17 -23.67
C VAL A 43 -3.12 4.82 -22.33
N VAL A 44 -2.13 4.30 -21.62
CA VAL A 44 -1.67 4.88 -20.35
C VAL A 44 -1.14 6.31 -20.56
N SER A 45 -0.33 6.56 -21.59
CA SER A 45 0.11 7.92 -21.95
C SER A 45 -1.09 8.83 -22.22
N ALA A 46 -2.08 8.39 -22.99
CA ALA A 46 -3.26 9.20 -23.31
C ALA A 46 -4.08 9.54 -22.06
N LEU A 47 -4.29 8.56 -21.15
CA LEU A 47 -4.97 8.79 -19.88
C LEU A 47 -4.20 9.78 -19.01
N ALA A 48 -2.87 9.61 -18.90
CA ALA A 48 -2.00 10.49 -18.12
C ALA A 48 -2.02 11.94 -18.64
N GLN A 49 -1.94 12.12 -19.96
CA GLN A 49 -1.98 13.45 -20.61
C GLN A 49 -3.35 14.12 -20.47
N ALA A 50 -4.42 13.34 -20.37
CA ALA A 50 -5.79 13.82 -20.19
C ALA A 50 -6.18 13.98 -18.71
N ASP A 51 -5.28 13.68 -17.76
CA ASP A 51 -5.55 13.63 -16.32
C ASP A 51 -6.76 12.73 -15.97
N VAL A 52 -6.90 11.62 -16.71
CA VAL A 52 -7.97 10.63 -16.49
C VAL A 52 -7.45 9.55 -15.56
N GLU A 53 -8.09 9.44 -14.40
CA GLU A 53 -7.82 8.36 -13.44
C GLU A 53 -8.11 6.99 -14.09
N TRP A 54 -7.20 6.03 -13.89
CA TRP A 54 -7.23 4.78 -14.67
C TRP A 54 -8.21 3.75 -14.09
N ASN A 55 -8.42 3.76 -12.78
CA ASN A 55 -9.15 2.71 -12.06
C ASN A 55 -10.57 3.12 -11.72
N LEU A 56 -11.53 2.79 -12.57
CA LEU A 56 -12.94 3.09 -12.30
C LEU A 56 -13.58 2.21 -11.22
N ASP A 57 -12.87 1.17 -10.74
CA ASP A 57 -13.33 0.30 -9.65
C ASP A 57 -12.99 0.86 -8.27
N ASP A 58 -12.16 1.91 -8.20
CA ASP A 58 -11.94 2.67 -6.98
C ASP A 58 -12.70 4.01 -6.94
N TYR A 59 -12.44 4.85 -5.94
CA TYR A 59 -13.16 6.12 -5.77
C TYR A 59 -12.92 7.13 -6.90
N SER A 60 -12.01 6.84 -7.83
CA SER A 60 -11.90 7.53 -9.12
C SER A 60 -13.14 7.33 -10.00
N GLY A 61 -13.84 6.19 -9.87
CA GLY A 61 -15.16 5.97 -10.49
C GLY A 61 -16.33 6.59 -9.71
N PHE A 62 -16.10 7.00 -8.46
CA PHE A 62 -17.13 7.42 -7.49
C PHE A 62 -16.82 8.81 -6.92
N HIS A 63 -16.64 9.80 -7.81
CA HIS A 63 -16.25 11.17 -7.44
C HIS A 63 -17.21 11.83 -6.46
N HIS A 64 -18.52 11.60 -6.59
CA HIS A 64 -19.52 12.18 -5.70
C HIS A 64 -19.36 11.67 -4.26
N GLU A 65 -19.15 10.37 -4.11
CA GLU A 65 -18.95 9.70 -2.83
C GLU A 65 -17.64 10.15 -2.19
N ARG A 66 -16.56 10.23 -2.98
CA ARG A 66 -15.26 10.74 -2.52
C ARG A 66 -15.38 12.17 -1.98
N MET A 67 -16.13 13.03 -2.68
CA MET A 67 -16.44 14.39 -2.22
C MET A 67 -17.20 14.43 -0.90
N LYS A 68 -18.21 13.55 -0.74
CA LYS A 68 -18.98 13.47 0.51
C LYS A 68 -18.12 13.01 1.68
N ILE A 69 -17.20 12.08 1.46
CA ILE A 69 -16.24 11.65 2.47
C ILE A 69 -15.27 12.79 2.83
N ALA A 70 -14.79 13.56 1.85
CA ALA A 70 -13.95 14.73 2.10
C ALA A 70 -14.68 15.81 2.92
N GLU A 71 -15.96 16.07 2.62
CA GLU A 71 -16.83 16.97 3.39
C GLU A 71 -17.02 16.49 4.85
N LEU A 72 -17.24 15.19 5.04
CA LEU A 72 -17.33 14.58 6.37
C LEU A 72 -16.01 14.70 7.14
N ALA A 73 -14.88 14.41 6.50
CA ALA A 73 -13.56 14.56 7.11
C ALA A 73 -13.33 15.99 7.57
N GLN A 74 -13.66 16.96 6.71
CA GLN A 74 -13.51 18.38 6.98
C GLN A 74 -14.38 18.85 8.16
N THR A 75 -15.59 18.31 8.31
CA THR A 75 -16.58 18.83 9.26
C THR A 75 -16.70 18.03 10.57
N LYS A 76 -16.32 16.76 10.59
CA LYS A 76 -16.60 15.83 11.70
C LYS A 76 -15.37 15.20 12.35
N THR A 77 -14.19 15.36 11.77
CA THR A 77 -12.98 14.70 12.27
C THR A 77 -11.87 15.72 12.53
N ASN A 78 -10.92 15.38 13.41
CA ASN A 78 -9.70 16.17 13.59
C ASN A 78 -8.65 15.80 12.55
N ASN A 79 -8.50 14.51 12.27
CA ASN A 79 -7.68 14.01 11.19
C ASN A 79 -8.12 12.58 10.86
N MET A 80 -8.78 12.39 9.73
CA MET A 80 -9.26 11.08 9.29
C MET A 80 -8.14 10.33 8.55
N ILE A 81 -8.03 9.04 8.83
CA ILE A 81 -7.14 8.12 8.12
C ILE A 81 -8.02 7.02 7.54
N VAL A 82 -7.87 6.75 6.25
CA VAL A 82 -8.59 5.65 5.61
C VAL A 82 -7.61 4.65 5.05
N LEU A 83 -7.78 3.40 5.48
CA LEU A 83 -7.00 2.26 5.01
C LEU A 83 -7.72 1.63 3.82
N GLY A 84 -7.02 1.45 2.71
CA GLY A 84 -7.53 0.77 1.51
C GLY A 84 -6.54 -0.28 1.03
N GLY A 85 -7.04 -1.38 0.47
CA GLY A 85 -6.22 -2.40 -0.19
C GLY A 85 -6.40 -2.36 -1.71
N ASP A 86 -6.58 -3.53 -2.30
CA ASP A 86 -6.93 -3.76 -3.73
C ASP A 86 -5.83 -3.46 -4.75
N LEU A 87 -5.17 -2.30 -4.70
CA LEU A 87 -4.09 -1.97 -5.64
C LEU A 87 -2.82 -2.81 -5.46
N HIS A 88 -2.75 -3.59 -4.39
CA HIS A 88 -1.67 -4.52 -4.05
C HIS A 88 -0.28 -3.93 -3.75
N ASP A 89 -0.08 -2.63 -3.98
CA ASP A 89 1.13 -1.87 -3.67
C ASP A 89 0.90 -0.90 -2.50
N GLY A 90 2.00 -0.47 -1.87
CA GLY A 90 1.96 0.50 -0.79
C GLY A 90 1.83 1.92 -1.33
N PHE A 91 0.89 2.69 -0.80
CA PHE A 91 0.72 4.10 -1.17
C PHE A 91 0.26 4.95 0.01
N ALA A 92 0.54 6.25 -0.03
CA ALA A 92 0.02 7.20 0.93
C ALA A 92 -0.33 8.54 0.27
N TRP A 93 -1.62 8.89 0.30
CA TRP A 93 -2.14 10.13 -0.25
C TRP A 93 -2.62 11.09 0.82
N GLN A 94 -2.38 12.37 0.57
CA GLN A 94 -3.24 13.43 1.09
C GLN A 94 -4.49 13.52 0.22
N VAL A 95 -5.67 13.62 0.81
CA VAL A 95 -6.90 13.85 0.05
C VAL A 95 -7.42 15.26 0.33
N PRO A 96 -7.45 16.14 -0.69
CA PRO A 96 -7.94 17.51 -0.56
C PRO A 96 -9.44 17.59 -0.31
N SER A 97 -9.91 18.77 0.12
CA SER A 97 -11.34 19.05 0.32
C SER A 97 -12.17 18.94 -0.96
N SER A 98 -11.54 19.07 -2.14
CA SER A 98 -12.17 18.83 -3.44
C SER A 98 -12.25 17.35 -3.82
N GLY A 99 -11.75 16.44 -2.97
CA GLY A 99 -11.66 15.01 -3.29
C GLY A 99 -10.69 14.66 -4.42
N LEU A 100 -10.18 15.63 -5.18
CA LEU A 100 -9.34 15.43 -6.36
C LEU A 100 -7.90 15.92 -6.06
N VAL A 101 -7.44 16.93 -6.82
CA VAL A 101 -6.07 17.46 -6.73
C VAL A 101 -6.01 18.76 -5.92
N GLU A 102 -7.03 19.61 -6.02
CA GLU A 102 -6.97 20.98 -5.49
C GLU A 102 -7.54 21.15 -4.09
N GLY A 103 -7.03 22.14 -3.36
CA GLY A 103 -7.54 22.53 -2.05
C GLY A 103 -6.70 22.01 -0.90
N LYS A 104 -7.16 22.28 0.33
CA LYS A 104 -6.43 21.88 1.53
C LYS A 104 -6.65 20.38 1.79
N PRO A 105 -5.60 19.61 2.09
CA PRO A 105 -5.75 18.25 2.62
C PRO A 105 -6.71 18.22 3.81
N VAL A 106 -7.64 17.27 3.81
CA VAL A 106 -8.64 17.10 4.88
C VAL A 106 -8.54 15.73 5.55
N PHE A 107 -7.98 14.74 4.86
CA PHE A 107 -7.70 13.41 5.40
C PHE A 107 -6.56 12.73 4.65
N VAL A 108 -6.13 11.59 5.17
CA VAL A 108 -5.09 10.74 4.59
C VAL A 108 -5.70 9.42 4.11
N ASN A 109 -5.30 8.94 2.93
CA ASN A 109 -5.59 7.59 2.49
C ASN A 109 -4.30 6.77 2.40
N LEU A 110 -4.23 5.69 3.18
CA LEU A 110 -3.13 4.73 3.19
C LEU A 110 -3.55 3.50 2.37
N GLY A 111 -2.87 3.28 1.25
CA GLY A 111 -2.92 2.06 0.46
C GLY A 111 -2.05 1.00 1.07
N CYS A 112 -2.66 -0.01 1.68
CA CYS A 112 -1.98 -1.14 2.24
C CYS A 112 -1.56 -2.09 1.12
N ALA A 113 -0.28 -2.44 1.09
CA ALA A 113 0.24 -3.43 0.16
C ALA A 113 -0.43 -4.78 0.39
N SER A 114 -0.49 -5.60 -0.66
CA SER A 114 -0.93 -6.97 -0.51
C SER A 114 0.16 -7.84 0.09
N VAL A 115 -0.24 -8.95 0.71
CA VAL A 115 0.70 -9.94 1.23
C VAL A 115 1.34 -10.74 0.08
N THR A 116 0.55 -11.11 -0.94
CA THR A 116 0.99 -12.06 -1.98
C THR A 116 0.67 -11.66 -3.41
N SER A 117 -0.18 -10.66 -3.64
CA SER A 117 -0.53 -10.25 -5.01
C SER A 117 0.58 -9.37 -5.60
N PRO A 118 0.87 -9.44 -6.91
CA PRO A 118 2.04 -8.76 -7.46
C PRO A 118 1.93 -7.24 -7.53
N GLY A 119 0.72 -6.67 -7.67
CA GLY A 119 0.58 -5.21 -7.90
C GLY A 119 1.16 -4.76 -9.24
N PHE A 120 1.42 -3.47 -9.38
CA PHE A 120 1.93 -2.86 -10.61
C PHE A 120 3.40 -3.16 -10.84
N GLY A 121 4.21 -3.16 -9.77
CA GLY A 121 5.65 -3.26 -9.86
C GLY A 121 6.15 -4.39 -10.79
N PRO A 122 5.88 -5.66 -10.46
CA PRO A 122 6.25 -6.82 -11.28
C PRO A 122 5.64 -6.80 -12.70
N ASN A 123 4.49 -6.16 -12.89
CA ASN A 123 3.84 -6.04 -14.19
C ASN A 123 4.51 -5.02 -15.12
N PHE A 124 5.27 -4.05 -14.57
CA PHE A 124 6.03 -3.09 -15.35
C PHE A 124 7.47 -3.53 -15.67
N LEU A 125 8.07 -4.40 -14.85
CA LEU A 125 9.45 -4.89 -15.06
C LEU A 125 9.73 -5.44 -16.47
N PRO A 126 8.82 -6.21 -17.11
CA PRO A 126 9.08 -6.76 -18.44
C PRO A 126 9.33 -5.70 -19.51
N PHE A 127 8.79 -4.48 -19.37
CA PHE A 127 9.07 -3.38 -20.31
C PHE A 127 10.52 -2.90 -20.25
N PHE A 128 11.16 -3.02 -19.08
CA PHE A 128 12.54 -2.60 -18.86
C PHE A 128 13.56 -3.72 -19.09
N ALA A 129 13.12 -4.95 -19.37
CA ALA A 129 13.98 -6.13 -19.42
C ALA A 129 15.21 -5.97 -20.33
N SER A 130 15.10 -5.25 -21.45
CA SER A 130 16.21 -5.03 -22.39
C SER A 130 17.27 -4.03 -21.92
N ILE A 131 16.94 -3.19 -20.94
CA ILE A 131 17.83 -2.15 -20.42
C ILE A 131 18.09 -2.28 -18.91
N GLN A 132 17.50 -3.27 -18.25
CA GLN A 132 17.49 -3.38 -16.79
C GLN A 132 18.91 -3.32 -16.20
N ASP A 133 19.85 -4.10 -16.74
CA ASP A 133 21.24 -4.10 -16.26
C ASP A 133 21.93 -2.75 -16.51
N ALA A 134 21.62 -2.11 -17.65
CA ALA A 134 22.22 -0.82 -18.02
C ALA A 134 21.74 0.33 -17.14
N ILE A 135 20.56 0.21 -16.52
CA ILE A 135 19.99 1.24 -15.65
C ILE A 135 20.21 1.00 -14.15
N GLY A 136 20.96 -0.05 -13.79
CA GLY A 136 21.29 -0.36 -12.39
C GLY A 136 20.46 -1.49 -11.76
N GLY A 137 19.81 -2.32 -12.57
CA GLY A 137 19.06 -3.48 -12.12
C GLY A 137 17.60 -3.16 -11.80
N LYS A 138 16.92 -4.15 -11.21
CA LYS A 138 15.49 -4.09 -10.89
C LYS A 138 15.12 -3.01 -9.88
N GLY A 139 15.95 -2.80 -8.84
CA GLY A 139 15.74 -1.73 -7.86
C GLY A 139 15.68 -0.35 -8.52
N ALA A 140 16.55 -0.08 -9.49
CA ALA A 140 16.53 1.17 -10.24
C ALA A 140 15.26 1.34 -11.10
N VAL A 141 14.67 0.25 -11.60
CA VAL A 141 13.37 0.29 -12.30
C VAL A 141 12.27 0.72 -11.33
N TYR A 142 12.22 0.15 -10.13
CA TYR A 142 11.25 0.55 -9.11
C TYR A 142 11.43 2.02 -8.72
N ASP A 143 12.66 2.47 -8.50
CA ASP A 143 12.94 3.87 -8.17
C ASP A 143 12.45 4.84 -9.24
N ILE A 144 12.62 4.49 -10.53
CA ILE A 144 12.10 5.27 -11.66
C ILE A 144 10.57 5.32 -11.58
N LEU A 145 9.92 4.16 -11.48
CA LEU A 145 8.45 4.07 -11.47
C LEU A 145 7.85 4.81 -10.27
N GLU A 146 8.36 4.58 -9.06
CA GLU A 146 7.92 5.21 -7.82
C GLU A 146 8.03 6.74 -7.90
N LYS A 147 9.16 7.28 -8.39
CA LYS A 147 9.32 8.73 -8.65
C LYS A 147 8.33 9.23 -9.70
N SER A 148 8.09 8.46 -10.76
CA SER A 148 7.12 8.84 -11.78
C SER A 148 5.69 8.87 -11.25
N PHE A 149 5.32 7.97 -10.34
CA PHE A 149 4.04 8.01 -9.63
C PHE A 149 3.93 9.27 -8.76
N LEU A 150 4.96 9.61 -8.00
CA LEU A 150 4.99 10.84 -7.20
C LEU A 150 4.87 12.10 -8.07
N ARG A 151 5.54 12.14 -9.22
CA ARG A 151 5.43 13.26 -10.16
C ARG A 151 4.04 13.37 -10.78
N ALA A 152 3.45 12.26 -11.19
CA ALA A 152 2.14 12.24 -11.83
C ALA A 152 0.99 12.57 -10.85
N ASN A 153 1.21 12.38 -9.54
CA ASN A 153 0.16 12.52 -8.52
C ASN A 153 0.60 13.51 -7.43
N PRO A 154 0.30 14.81 -7.54
CA PRO A 154 0.82 15.85 -6.63
C PRO A 154 0.55 15.64 -5.13
N ASN A 155 -0.54 14.93 -4.81
CA ASN A 155 -0.95 14.65 -3.44
C ASN A 155 -0.50 13.26 -2.92
N LEU A 156 0.14 12.44 -3.76
CA LEU A 156 0.80 11.22 -3.34
C LEU A 156 2.12 11.57 -2.65
N LYS A 157 2.34 11.06 -1.44
CA LYS A 157 3.52 11.37 -0.62
C LYS A 157 4.47 10.20 -0.45
N SER A 158 3.98 8.98 -0.62
CA SER A 158 4.79 7.77 -0.57
C SER A 158 4.17 6.71 -1.46
N VAL A 159 5.02 5.93 -2.13
CA VAL A 159 4.65 4.78 -2.94
C VAL A 159 5.73 3.73 -2.80
N ASN A 160 5.32 2.47 -2.78
CA ASN A 160 6.19 1.31 -2.72
C ASN A 160 5.61 0.22 -3.62
N LEU A 161 6.24 0.02 -4.77
CA LEU A 161 5.83 -0.98 -5.77
C LEU A 161 6.60 -2.29 -5.63
N GLU A 162 7.68 -2.28 -4.86
CA GLU A 162 8.63 -3.39 -4.76
C GLU A 162 8.21 -4.40 -3.70
N LEU A 163 7.94 -3.94 -2.48
CA LEU A 163 7.70 -4.85 -1.36
C LEU A 163 6.27 -5.36 -1.35
N LYS A 164 6.11 -6.61 -0.88
CA LYS A 164 4.81 -7.22 -0.59
C LYS A 164 4.78 -7.74 0.84
N GLY A 165 3.74 -7.39 1.57
CA GLY A 165 3.64 -7.64 2.99
C GLY A 165 2.68 -6.69 3.70
N PRO A 166 2.64 -6.74 5.04
CA PRO A 166 1.71 -5.95 5.83
C PRO A 166 2.12 -4.48 5.94
N THR A 167 1.12 -3.60 5.99
CA THR A 167 1.28 -2.23 6.49
C THR A 167 0.96 -2.20 7.98
N ILE A 168 1.90 -1.71 8.78
CA ILE A 168 1.74 -1.59 10.23
C ILE A 168 1.35 -0.16 10.57
N VAL A 169 0.20 0.01 11.22
CA VAL A 169 -0.31 1.32 11.62
C VAL A 169 -0.24 1.46 13.14
N THR A 170 0.63 2.33 13.62
CA THR A 170 0.75 2.69 15.03
C THR A 170 0.00 3.97 15.31
N VAL A 171 -1.00 3.91 16.18
CA VAL A 171 -1.88 5.03 16.52
C VAL A 171 -1.61 5.51 17.95
N THR A 172 -1.28 6.78 18.10
CA THR A 172 -1.18 7.46 19.40
C THR A 172 -2.18 8.62 19.45
N ARG A 173 -2.26 9.30 20.60
CA ARG A 173 -3.13 10.48 20.73
C ARG A 173 -2.71 11.67 19.88
N THR A 174 -1.44 11.76 19.52
CA THR A 174 -0.86 12.93 18.85
C THR A 174 -0.35 12.60 17.46
N THR A 175 0.00 11.34 17.20
CA THR A 175 0.62 10.90 15.95
C THR A 175 0.06 9.55 15.52
N HIS A 176 -0.04 9.36 14.22
CA HIS A 176 -0.26 8.05 13.62
C HIS A 176 0.88 7.80 12.63
N THR A 177 1.45 6.61 12.68
CA THR A 177 2.55 6.19 11.80
C THR A 177 2.10 4.97 11.00
N ALA A 178 2.39 4.94 9.71
CA ALA A 178 2.25 3.74 8.89
C ALA A 178 3.62 3.34 8.34
N GLU A 179 4.02 2.10 8.59
CA GLU A 179 5.27 1.52 8.11
C GLU A 179 4.95 0.39 7.11
N TYR A 180 5.61 0.41 5.95
CA TYR A 180 5.38 -0.56 4.87
C TYR A 180 6.43 -1.66 4.92
N PHE A 181 6.04 -2.80 5.49
CA PHE A 181 6.90 -3.97 5.59
C PHE A 181 6.58 -4.98 4.50
N GLY A 182 7.61 -5.66 4.01
CA GLY A 182 7.42 -6.75 3.08
C GLY A 182 8.72 -7.40 2.67
N VAL A 183 8.60 -8.29 1.69
CA VAL A 183 9.71 -8.99 1.05
C VAL A 183 9.75 -8.60 -0.42
N THR A 184 10.93 -8.70 -1.04
CA THR A 184 11.07 -8.47 -2.48
C THR A 184 10.56 -9.68 -3.26
N ASP A 185 10.39 -9.57 -4.58
CA ASP A 185 9.95 -10.73 -5.36
C ASP A 185 10.97 -11.86 -5.41
N GLU A 186 12.26 -11.56 -5.24
CA GLU A 186 13.33 -12.58 -5.20
C GLU A 186 13.18 -13.50 -3.98
N ASP A 187 12.69 -12.94 -2.87
CA ASP A 187 12.46 -13.67 -1.62
C ASP A 187 11.09 -14.34 -1.57
N ARG A 188 10.21 -14.07 -2.55
CA ARG A 188 8.88 -14.67 -2.64
C ARG A 188 8.96 -16.04 -3.28
N VAL A 189 8.79 -17.08 -2.47
CA VAL A 189 8.59 -18.44 -2.97
C VAL A 189 7.21 -18.57 -3.64
N SER A 190 7.17 -19.18 -4.82
CA SER A 190 5.94 -19.50 -5.53
C SER A 190 5.29 -20.80 -5.04
N ASP A 191 6.05 -21.64 -4.33
CA ASP A 191 5.61 -22.92 -3.77
C ASP A 191 5.15 -22.73 -2.31
N TYR A 192 3.85 -22.94 -2.08
CA TYR A 192 3.22 -22.78 -0.76
C TYR A 192 3.72 -23.82 0.28
N PRO A 193 3.83 -25.12 -0.05
CA PRO A 193 4.54 -26.10 0.78
C PRO A 193 5.94 -25.65 1.22
N ASP A 194 6.77 -25.15 0.30
CA ASP A 194 8.13 -24.66 0.64
C ASP A 194 8.10 -23.41 1.52
N ALA A 195 7.07 -22.57 1.37
CA ALA A 195 6.84 -21.41 2.22
C ALA A 195 6.39 -21.74 3.65
N ARG A 196 5.79 -22.93 3.86
CA ARG A 196 5.12 -23.32 5.11
C ARG A 196 6.03 -23.99 6.13
N GLY A 197 7.34 -23.73 6.08
CA GLY A 197 8.28 -24.19 7.09
C GLY A 197 7.97 -23.66 8.50
N ASP A 198 8.71 -24.16 9.49
CA ASP A 198 8.56 -23.79 10.91
C ASP A 198 8.98 -22.34 11.22
N ALA A 199 9.62 -21.65 10.27
CA ALA A 199 10.14 -20.29 10.43
C ALA A 199 9.83 -19.41 9.21
N LEU A 200 9.85 -18.09 9.41
CA LEU A 200 9.91 -17.11 8.31
C LEU A 200 11.20 -17.34 7.53
N THR A 201 11.08 -17.67 6.25
CA THR A 201 12.21 -17.95 5.37
C THR A 201 12.83 -16.68 4.77
N ALA A 202 12.10 -15.57 4.80
CA ALA A 202 12.54 -14.27 4.33
C ALA A 202 12.51 -13.24 5.47
N THR A 203 13.50 -12.35 5.48
CA THR A 203 13.56 -11.26 6.47
C THR A 203 12.72 -10.09 5.96
N PRO A 204 11.68 -9.65 6.69
CA PRO A 204 10.89 -8.52 6.26
C PRO A 204 11.76 -7.25 6.26
N VAL A 205 11.67 -6.50 5.18
CA VAL A 205 12.31 -5.19 5.00
C VAL A 205 11.23 -4.13 5.11
N CYS A 206 11.56 -2.98 5.67
CA CYS A 206 10.72 -1.80 5.61
C CYS A 206 11.29 -0.82 4.58
N LYS A 207 10.43 -0.34 3.68
CA LYS A 207 10.80 0.65 2.65
C LYS A 207 9.90 1.87 2.81
N GLY A 208 10.22 2.61 3.88
CA GLY A 208 9.62 3.89 4.22
C GLY A 208 8.50 3.84 5.25
N ARG A 209 8.26 4.99 5.84
CA ARG A 209 7.13 5.25 6.74
C ARG A 209 6.48 6.58 6.41
N VAL A 210 5.22 6.70 6.81
CA VAL A 210 4.51 7.99 6.79
C VAL A 210 3.99 8.32 8.19
N VAL A 211 4.05 9.60 8.54
CA VAL A 211 3.54 10.11 9.82
C VAL A 211 2.47 11.16 9.55
N THR A 212 1.42 11.12 10.36
CA THR A 212 0.34 12.09 10.37
C THR A 212 0.03 12.53 11.79
N MET A 213 -0.29 13.81 11.99
CA MET A 213 -0.53 14.43 13.29
C MET A 213 -2.03 14.45 13.59
N ALA A 214 -2.44 14.01 14.78
CA ALA A 214 -3.86 13.83 15.11
C ALA A 214 -4.68 15.14 15.13
N ASP A 215 -4.01 16.27 15.32
CA ASP A 215 -4.57 17.62 15.38
C ASP A 215 -4.43 18.43 14.07
N GLU A 216 -3.77 17.86 13.05
CA GLU A 216 -3.54 18.52 11.77
C GLU A 216 -4.17 17.70 10.62
N LYS A 217 -5.34 18.17 10.15
CA LYS A 217 -6.10 17.54 9.06
C LYS A 217 -5.26 17.27 7.82
N GLY A 218 -5.23 16.02 7.40
CA GLY A 218 -4.55 15.62 6.17
C GLY A 218 -3.03 15.82 6.22
N SER A 219 -2.45 16.09 7.39
CA SER A 219 -0.99 16.11 7.56
C SER A 219 -0.43 14.76 7.14
N LEU A 220 0.63 14.75 6.34
CA LEU A 220 1.26 13.53 5.90
C LEU A 220 2.70 13.83 5.51
N THR A 221 3.64 13.24 6.24
CA THR A 221 5.06 13.36 5.97
C THR A 221 5.64 11.99 5.76
N ALA A 222 6.28 11.78 4.61
CA ALA A 222 7.01 10.56 4.31
C ALA A 222 8.45 10.66 4.80
N PHE A 223 8.98 9.53 5.23
CA PHE A 223 10.37 9.37 5.63
C PHE A 223 10.92 8.08 5.01
N ASP A 224 12.20 8.14 4.65
CA ASP A 224 12.93 6.99 4.08
C ASP A 224 13.47 6.05 5.17
N ASP A 225 13.31 6.40 6.45
CA ASP A 225 13.70 5.58 7.59
C ASP A 225 12.55 4.72 8.13
N CYS A 226 12.89 3.64 8.83
CA CYS A 226 11.94 2.74 9.49
C CYS A 226 12.40 2.44 10.92
N PRO A 227 12.17 3.36 11.88
CA PRO A 227 12.91 3.37 13.13
C PRO A 227 12.31 2.52 14.26
N THR A 228 11.13 1.91 14.12
CA THR A 228 10.36 1.57 15.33
C THR A 228 9.71 0.20 15.44
N THR A 229 9.26 -0.44 14.36
CA THR A 229 8.60 -1.75 14.52
C THR A 229 9.58 -2.92 14.41
N VAL A 230 9.70 -3.69 15.49
CA VAL A 230 10.45 -4.94 15.54
C VAL A 230 9.45 -6.09 15.56
N PHE A 231 9.56 -7.01 14.59
CA PHE A 231 8.79 -8.25 14.62
C PHE A 231 9.42 -9.23 15.60
N ALA A 232 8.59 -9.94 16.35
CA ALA A 232 9.05 -11.14 17.03
C ALA A 232 9.54 -12.15 15.99
N THR A 233 10.77 -12.62 16.13
CA THR A 233 11.36 -13.64 15.25
C THR A 233 10.86 -15.05 15.58
N GLU A 234 10.27 -15.23 16.76
CA GLU A 234 9.64 -16.48 17.17
C GLU A 234 8.17 -16.48 16.76
N ARG A 235 7.79 -17.45 15.94
CA ARG A 235 6.39 -17.70 15.61
C ARG A 235 5.68 -18.16 16.89
N PRO A 236 4.64 -17.45 17.36
CA PRO A 236 3.88 -17.94 18.49
C PRO A 236 3.27 -19.31 18.13
N ALA A 237 3.28 -20.24 19.10
CA ALA A 237 2.75 -21.59 18.90
C ALA A 237 1.27 -21.60 18.47
N VAL A 238 0.55 -20.49 18.72
CA VAL A 238 -0.85 -20.28 18.35
C VAL A 238 -1.01 -18.86 17.78
N PHE A 239 -1.66 -18.75 16.62
CA PHE A 239 -2.17 -17.47 16.11
C PHE A 239 -3.58 -17.26 16.64
N ASP A 240 -3.70 -16.84 17.89
CA ASP A 240 -5.00 -16.43 18.42
C ASP A 240 -5.29 -15.01 17.92
N LEU A 241 -6.17 -14.89 16.93
CA LEU A 241 -7.00 -13.69 16.85
C LEU A 241 -7.85 -13.72 18.12
N PRO A 242 -7.81 -12.70 18.99
CA PRO A 242 -8.66 -12.69 20.18
C PRO A 242 -10.12 -12.71 19.72
N VAL A 243 -10.73 -13.89 19.74
CA VAL A 243 -12.17 -14.08 19.58
C VAL A 243 -12.72 -14.05 21.00
N SER A 244 -13.67 -13.15 21.27
CA SER A 244 -14.33 -13.14 22.58
C SER A 244 -14.92 -14.54 22.82
N ALA A 245 -14.45 -15.22 23.86
CA ALA A 245 -14.94 -16.55 24.24
C ALA A 245 -16.37 -16.51 24.82
N SER A 246 -16.99 -15.33 24.88
CA SER A 246 -18.32 -15.12 25.46
C SER A 246 -19.11 -14.10 24.65
N SER A 247 -19.68 -14.52 23.52
CA SER A 247 -20.87 -13.85 23.00
C SER A 247 -21.97 -14.85 22.67
N THR A 248 -22.64 -15.34 23.73
CA THR A 248 -24.04 -15.71 23.59
C THR A 248 -24.99 -14.92 24.48
N ASP A 249 -24.54 -14.14 25.48
CA ASP A 249 -25.46 -13.30 26.25
C ASP A 249 -24.76 -12.08 26.87
N GLY A 250 -25.21 -10.87 26.49
CA GLY A 250 -24.85 -9.60 27.14
C GLY A 250 -23.66 -8.89 26.51
N LEU A 251 -23.78 -7.56 26.39
CA LEU A 251 -22.69 -6.67 25.96
C LEU A 251 -21.42 -6.93 26.79
N ASP A 252 -20.32 -7.24 26.10
CA ASP A 252 -19.04 -7.61 26.68
C ASP A 252 -18.50 -6.47 27.58
N THR A 253 -18.53 -6.70 28.89
CA THR A 253 -18.11 -5.73 29.91
C THR A 253 -16.59 -5.50 29.93
N THR A 254 -15.81 -6.31 29.21
CA THR A 254 -14.33 -6.19 29.17
C THR A 254 -13.85 -4.97 28.39
N LEU A 255 -14.48 -4.65 27.25
CA LEU A 255 -14.18 -3.44 26.48
C LEU A 255 -14.57 -2.15 27.23
N LEU A 256 -15.69 -2.22 27.98
CA LEU A 256 -16.12 -1.14 28.88
C LEU A 256 -15.13 -0.97 30.05
N GLY A 257 -14.58 -2.06 30.57
CA GLY A 257 -13.62 -2.08 31.68
C GLY A 257 -12.27 -1.43 31.36
N CYS A 258 -11.77 -1.57 30.13
CA CYS A 258 -10.57 -0.86 29.68
C CYS A 258 -10.86 0.51 29.03
N GLY A 259 -12.11 0.98 29.08
CA GLY A 259 -12.53 2.27 28.53
C GLY A 259 -12.26 2.40 27.03
N TYR A 260 -12.35 1.28 26.28
CA TYR A 260 -12.00 1.19 24.86
C TYR A 260 -10.55 1.57 24.52
N ARG A 261 -9.64 1.57 25.50
CA ARG A 261 -8.23 1.92 25.32
C ARG A 261 -7.37 0.69 25.52
N GLY A 262 -7.06 0.00 24.42
CA GLY A 262 -6.01 -1.02 24.37
C GLY A 262 -6.11 -2.03 25.51
N CYS A 263 -7.15 -2.86 25.49
CA CYS A 263 -7.18 -4.06 26.32
C CYS A 263 -5.97 -4.92 25.94
N SER A 264 -5.04 -5.13 26.89
CA SER A 264 -4.01 -6.15 26.76
C SER A 264 -4.70 -7.50 26.93
N PHE A 265 -4.76 -8.27 25.85
CA PHE A 265 -5.26 -9.63 25.90
C PHE A 265 -4.09 -10.53 26.24
N ASP A 266 -4.18 -11.21 27.37
CA ASP A 266 -3.22 -12.25 27.73
C ASP A 266 -3.53 -13.49 26.88
N ALA A 267 -2.76 -13.70 25.81
CA ALA A 267 -2.87 -14.92 24.99
C ALA A 267 -2.36 -16.18 25.71
N SER A 268 -1.87 -16.07 26.96
CA SER A 268 -1.37 -17.22 27.73
C SER A 268 -2.46 -18.03 28.43
N VAL A 269 -3.71 -17.55 28.49
CA VAL A 269 -4.83 -18.32 29.04
C VAL A 269 -5.36 -19.29 28.00
N ASN A 270 -4.80 -20.51 28.03
CA ASN A 270 -5.26 -21.75 27.38
C ASN A 270 -5.97 -21.57 26.03
N ALA A 271 -5.25 -21.91 24.96
CA ALA A 271 -5.76 -22.02 23.60
C ALA A 271 -7.21 -22.55 23.58
N THR A 272 -8.11 -21.82 22.92
CA THR A 272 -9.36 -22.39 22.49
C THR A 272 -9.06 -23.66 21.68
N ALA A 273 -9.81 -24.73 21.94
CA ALA A 273 -9.63 -26.00 21.23
C ALA A 273 -9.58 -25.73 19.72
N ALA A 274 -8.64 -26.38 19.03
CA ALA A 274 -8.46 -26.21 17.59
C ALA A 274 -9.82 -26.35 16.90
N PRO A 275 -10.16 -25.48 15.93
CA PRO A 275 -11.41 -25.60 15.21
C PRO A 275 -11.48 -27.01 14.62
N THR A 276 -12.43 -27.81 15.10
CA THR A 276 -12.73 -29.10 14.48
C THR A 276 -13.11 -28.78 13.05
N SER A 277 -12.32 -29.25 12.09
CA SER A 277 -12.65 -29.14 10.67
C SER A 277 -14.10 -29.57 10.50
N ALA A 278 -14.95 -28.63 10.08
CA ALA A 278 -16.33 -28.94 9.72
C ALA A 278 -16.27 -30.12 8.75
N GLY A 279 -17.01 -31.17 9.08
CA GLY A 279 -16.92 -32.47 8.44
C GLY A 279 -16.91 -32.37 6.92
N THR A 280 -16.13 -33.25 6.32
CA THR A 280 -16.26 -33.63 4.91
C THR A 280 -17.72 -33.95 4.62
N ASN A 281 -18.45 -32.98 4.07
CA ASN A 281 -19.69 -33.26 3.36
C ASN A 281 -19.28 -33.71 1.96
N ASP A 282 -18.97 -35.01 1.83
CA ASP A 282 -19.28 -35.76 0.61
C ASP A 282 -20.80 -36.00 0.63
N PRO A 283 -21.51 -35.88 -0.50
CA PRO A 283 -21.16 -36.53 -1.76
C PRO A 283 -21.03 -35.63 -3.00
#